data_AF-A0A915P3N8-F1
#
_entry.id   AF-A0A915P3N8-F1
#
_cell.length_a   1.000
_cell.length_b   1.000
_cell.length_c   1.000
_cell.angle_alpha   90.00
_cell.angle_beta   90.00
_cell.angle_gamma   90.00
#
_symmetry.space_group_name_H-M   'P 1'
#
loop_
_entity.id
_entity.type
_entity.pdbx_description
1 polymer ?
#
loop_
_entity_poly.entity_id
_entity_poly.type
_entity_poly.pdbx_seq_one_letter_code
_entity_poly.pdbx_strand_id
1 'polypeptide(L)'
;LYGQKVGCNYVRCANLYCNTWFCWICGKEDVNWAHFTGLKCKLRVEDILKALYIVSFTIFTSGLILTYFMPAVALGLFIIVPICVTLATPYFILKWLENIWRRLSTTRLEIWQLIIYWIIYLILYVVFLPCGIVAAILSLSLSTIAFTFYFTMMLVKAVPFLGQIMWLLEVTNYISGCFGFGGWLEWYKHSREKKDRQQRALMQFRAERSERMANPLVGR
;
A
#
# COMPACT_ATOMS: atom_id res chain seq x y z
N LEU A 1 19.53 -9.55 -17.84
CA LEU A 1 18.65 -8.52 -18.46
C LEU A 1 17.61 -8.09 -17.43
N TYR A 2 17.70 -6.85 -16.96
CA TYR A 2 16.66 -6.27 -16.10
C TYR A 2 15.44 -5.95 -16.99
N GLY A 3 14.31 -6.60 -16.75
CA GLY A 3 13.11 -6.42 -17.55
C GLY A 3 12.23 -5.31 -16.97
N GLN A 4 12.04 -4.22 -17.70
CA GLN A 4 10.99 -3.26 -17.38
C GLN A 4 9.64 -3.97 -17.51
N LYS A 5 8.83 -3.95 -16.45
CA LYS A 5 7.43 -4.32 -16.59
C LYS A 5 6.77 -3.27 -17.47
N VAL A 6 6.11 -3.70 -18.55
CA VAL A 6 5.39 -2.79 -19.48
C VAL A 6 4.52 -1.85 -18.65
N GLY A 7 4.77 -0.54 -18.77
CA GLY A 7 4.04 0.48 -18.01
C GLY A 7 4.74 1.07 -16.78
N CYS A 8 5.93 0.61 -16.35
CA CYS A 8 6.57 1.14 -15.13
C CYS A 8 7.85 1.94 -15.39
N ASN A 9 7.89 3.20 -14.97
CA ASN A 9 9.07 4.08 -15.05
C ASN A 9 9.85 4.16 -13.74
N TYR A 10 9.24 3.79 -12.61
CA TYR A 10 9.91 3.71 -11.31
C TYR A 10 10.23 2.25 -10.98
N VAL A 11 11.52 1.89 -11.01
CA VAL A 11 11.98 0.50 -10.96
C VAL A 11 12.97 0.31 -9.81
N ARG A 12 12.87 -0.82 -9.12
CA ARG A 12 13.83 -1.24 -8.11
C ARG A 12 14.85 -2.18 -8.75
N CYS A 13 16.12 -2.06 -8.36
CA CYS A 13 17.12 -3.03 -8.77
C CYS A 13 16.71 -4.45 -8.33
N ALA A 14 16.90 -5.42 -9.23
CA ALA A 14 16.49 -6.80 -8.99
C ALA A 14 17.45 -7.55 -8.04
N ASN A 15 18.66 -7.03 -7.85
CA ASN A 15 19.60 -7.60 -6.90
C ASN A 15 19.17 -7.23 -5.47
N LEU A 16 18.93 -8.22 -4.62
CA LEU A 16 18.50 -8.03 -3.24
C LEU A 16 19.49 -7.19 -2.41
N TYR A 17 20.78 -7.23 -2.75
CA TYR A 17 21.82 -6.42 -2.09
C TYR A 17 21.84 -4.97 -2.59
N CYS A 18 21.37 -4.73 -3.82
CA CYS A 18 21.29 -3.42 -4.43
C CYS A 18 19.87 -2.88 -4.19
N ASN A 19 19.62 -2.33 -3.02
CA ASN A 19 18.29 -1.81 -2.65
C ASN A 19 18.02 -0.41 -3.24
N THR A 20 18.52 -0.14 -4.44
CA THR A 20 18.41 1.17 -5.08
C THR A 20 17.20 1.23 -6.00
N TRP A 21 16.60 2.42 -6.06
CA TRP A 21 15.50 2.73 -6.97
C TRP A 21 16.01 3.65 -8.06
N PHE A 22 15.61 3.40 -9.30
CA PHE A 22 16.04 4.21 -10.42
C PHE A 22 14.89 4.52 -11.37
N CYS A 23 15.04 5.62 -12.10
CA CYS A 23 14.12 6.03 -13.15
C CYS A 23 14.50 5.31 -14.45
N TRP A 24 13.56 4.57 -15.03
CA TRP A 24 13.80 3.86 -16.29
C TRP A 24 14.03 4.79 -17.49
N ILE A 25 13.46 6.01 -17.45
CA ILE A 25 13.59 6.97 -18.56
C ILE A 25 14.99 7.59 -18.61
N CYS A 26 15.51 8.04 -17.47
CA CYS A 26 16.76 8.80 -17.41
C CYS A 26 17.93 8.04 -16.77
N GLY A 27 17.71 6.83 -16.25
CA GLY A 27 18.72 5.99 -15.62
C GLY A 27 19.23 6.51 -14.27
N LYS A 28 18.66 7.58 -13.73
CA LYS A 28 19.12 8.17 -12.47
C LYS A 28 18.75 7.27 -11.28
N GLU A 29 19.74 7.00 -10.43
CA GLU A 29 19.60 6.26 -9.17
C GLU A 29 19.10 7.16 -8.01
N ASP A 30 18.59 6.54 -6.95
CA ASP A 30 18.05 7.16 -5.74
C ASP A 30 17.05 8.31 -6.00
N VAL A 31 16.17 8.08 -6.97
CA VAL A 31 15.14 9.06 -7.33
C VAL A 31 13.96 9.03 -6.38
N ASN A 32 13.67 10.21 -5.80
CA ASN A 32 12.48 10.47 -5.00
C ASN A 32 11.27 10.81 -5.89
N TRP A 33 10.07 10.79 -5.32
CA TRP A 33 8.82 11.18 -5.99
C TRP A 33 8.90 12.57 -6.67
N ALA A 34 9.68 13.49 -6.09
CA ALA A 34 9.93 14.81 -6.65
C ALA A 34 10.68 14.79 -8.00
N HIS A 35 11.41 13.73 -8.34
CA HIS A 35 12.04 13.59 -9.65
C HIS A 35 11.01 13.48 -10.79
N PHE A 36 9.83 12.94 -10.48
CA PHE A 36 8.80 12.62 -11.45
C PHE A 36 7.75 13.73 -11.64
N THR A 37 7.94 14.88 -11.00
CA THR A 37 7.08 16.06 -11.18
C THR A 37 7.50 16.90 -12.40
N GLY A 38 8.63 16.57 -13.03
CA GLY A 38 9.15 17.28 -14.21
C GLY A 38 8.50 16.88 -15.53
N LEU A 39 8.77 17.66 -16.59
CA LEU A 39 8.22 17.42 -17.94
C LEU A 39 8.76 16.15 -18.60
N LYS A 40 10.02 15.80 -18.35
CA LYS A 40 10.74 14.72 -19.06
C LYS A 40 10.61 13.33 -18.41
N CYS A 41 10.54 13.27 -17.08
CA CYS A 41 10.38 12.03 -16.34
C CYS A 41 9.04 12.07 -15.64
N LYS A 42 8.06 11.31 -16.12
CA LYS A 42 6.72 11.22 -15.53
C LYS A 42 6.44 9.82 -15.01
N LEU A 43 5.80 9.73 -13.86
CA LEU A 43 5.26 8.47 -13.35
C LEU A 43 4.12 8.01 -14.25
N ARG A 44 4.09 6.72 -14.53
CA ARG A 44 2.94 6.09 -15.18
C ARG A 44 1.94 5.64 -14.13
N VAL A 45 0.69 5.45 -14.54
CA VAL A 45 -0.42 5.07 -13.65
C VAL A 45 -0.11 3.77 -12.91
N GLU A 46 0.60 2.84 -13.56
CA GLU A 46 1.02 1.58 -12.97
C GLU A 46 2.02 1.75 -11.82
N ASP A 47 2.87 2.77 -11.87
CA ASP A 47 3.80 3.11 -10.78
C ASP A 47 3.04 3.68 -9.58
N ILE A 48 2.06 4.54 -9.85
CA ILE A 48 1.20 5.14 -8.82
C ILE A 48 0.33 4.07 -8.16
N LEU A 49 -0.29 3.19 -8.93
CA LEU A 49 -1.12 2.09 -8.42
C LEU A 49 -0.32 1.06 -7.62
N LYS A 50 0.94 0.80 -8.00
CA LYS A 50 1.86 -0.02 -7.20
C LYS A 50 2.19 0.63 -5.87
N ALA A 51 2.44 1.94 -5.85
CA ALA A 51 2.67 2.66 -4.61
C ALA A 51 1.40 2.74 -3.74
N LEU A 52 0.24 2.88 -4.37
CA LEU A 52 -1.08 2.82 -3.74
C LEU A 52 -1.64 1.39 -3.72
N TYR A 53 -0.81 0.40 -3.37
CA TYR A 53 -1.21 -1.01 -3.36
C TYR A 53 -2.49 -1.25 -2.56
N ILE A 54 -2.66 -0.59 -1.42
CA ILE A 54 -3.85 -0.72 -0.55
C ILE A 54 -5.11 -0.22 -1.26
N VAL A 55 -5.03 0.91 -1.96
CA VAL A 55 -6.16 1.47 -2.73
C VAL A 55 -6.46 0.59 -3.94
N SER A 56 -5.43 0.13 -4.65
CA SER A 56 -5.59 -0.84 -5.74
C SER A 56 -6.26 -2.13 -5.24
N PHE A 57 -5.84 -2.63 -4.07
CA PHE A 57 -6.40 -3.83 -3.47
C PHE A 57 -7.89 -3.65 -3.14
N THR A 58 -8.28 -2.52 -2.52
CA THR A 58 -9.70 -2.23 -2.25
C THR A 58 -10.51 -2.04 -3.52
N ILE A 59 -9.93 -1.55 -4.63
CA ILE A 59 -10.61 -1.39 -5.91
C ILE A 59 -10.74 -2.71 -6.70
N PHE A 60 -9.81 -3.66 -6.59
CA PHE A 60 -9.85 -4.91 -7.39
C PHE A 60 -10.36 -6.15 -6.65
N THR A 61 -10.49 -6.07 -5.33
CA THR A 61 -11.05 -7.15 -4.51
C THR A 61 -12.58 -7.20 -4.64
N SER A 62 -13.16 -8.39 -4.64
CA SER A 62 -14.61 -8.58 -4.69
C SER A 62 -15.29 -8.05 -3.42
N GLY A 63 -16.49 -7.48 -3.55
CA GLY A 63 -17.25 -6.92 -2.41
C GLY A 63 -17.36 -7.87 -1.22
N LEU A 64 -17.65 -9.16 -1.48
CA LEU A 64 -17.74 -10.19 -0.43
C LEU A 64 -16.46 -10.38 0.40
N ILE A 65 -15.28 -10.30 -0.24
CA ILE A 65 -14.00 -10.41 0.47
C ILE A 65 -13.76 -9.14 1.31
N LEU A 66 -14.10 -7.96 0.78
CA LEU A 66 -14.06 -6.70 1.54
C LEU A 66 -14.98 -6.74 2.76
N THR A 67 -16.17 -7.32 2.65
CA THR A 67 -17.10 -7.48 3.78
C THR A 67 -16.49 -8.37 4.88
N TYR A 68 -15.83 -9.47 4.50
CA TYR A 68 -15.20 -10.37 5.47
C TYR A 68 -14.06 -9.70 6.25
N PHE A 69 -13.28 -8.83 5.61
CA PHE A 69 -12.18 -8.10 6.25
C PHE A 69 -12.62 -6.84 7.02
N MET A 70 -13.88 -6.41 6.92
CA MET A 70 -14.41 -5.22 7.59
C MET A 70 -14.11 -5.16 9.11
N PRO A 71 -14.37 -6.20 9.93
CA PRO A 71 -14.08 -6.13 11.35
C PRO A 71 -12.59 -5.95 11.66
N ALA A 72 -11.71 -6.57 10.87
CA ALA A 72 -10.27 -6.41 11.02
C ALA A 72 -9.81 -5.00 10.64
N VAL A 73 -10.37 -4.42 9.57
CA VAL A 73 -10.08 -3.04 9.15
C VAL A 73 -10.56 -2.04 10.20
N ALA A 74 -11.76 -2.24 10.77
CA ALA A 74 -12.28 -1.41 11.85
C ALA A 74 -11.40 -1.49 13.11
N LEU A 75 -11.01 -2.68 13.54
CA LEU A 75 -10.06 -2.87 14.65
C LEU A 75 -8.72 -2.17 14.39
N GLY A 76 -8.18 -2.32 13.18
CA GLY A 76 -6.96 -1.67 12.76
C GLY A 76 -7.03 -0.15 12.88
N LEU A 77 -8.06 0.45 12.29
CA LEU A 77 -8.19 1.91 12.19
C LEU A 77 -8.63 2.57 13.50
N PHE A 78 -9.52 1.95 14.28
CA PHE A 78 -10.09 2.59 15.48
C PHE A 78 -9.39 2.23 16.79
N ILE A 79 -8.67 1.11 16.83
CA ILE A 79 -8.00 0.64 18.05
C ILE A 79 -6.49 0.65 17.86
N ILE A 80 -5.99 -0.08 16.85
CA ILE A 80 -4.54 -0.26 16.69
C ILE A 80 -3.86 1.06 16.31
N VAL A 81 -4.36 1.78 15.32
CA VAL A 81 -3.77 3.05 14.86
C VAL A 81 -3.69 4.09 15.99
N PRO A 82 -4.78 4.41 16.72
CA PRO A 82 -4.71 5.37 17.82
C PRO A 82 -3.76 4.94 18.93
N ILE A 83 -3.75 3.64 19.32
CA ILE A 83 -2.80 3.13 20.31
C ILE A 83 -1.36 3.31 19.83
N CYS A 84 -1.07 2.91 18.60
CA CYS A 84 0.26 3.12 18.00
C CYS A 84 0.65 4.60 17.98
N VAL A 85 -0.26 5.51 17.62
CA VAL A 85 0.00 6.96 17.64
C VAL A 85 0.25 7.45 19.06
N THR A 86 -0.53 7.05 20.06
CA THR A 86 -0.33 7.47 21.46
C THR A 86 1.05 7.08 21.99
N LEU A 87 1.51 5.86 21.67
CA LEU A 87 2.78 5.33 22.17
C LEU A 87 3.97 5.79 21.34
N ALA A 88 3.80 5.97 20.03
CA ALA A 88 4.89 6.34 19.13
C ALA A 88 5.19 7.85 19.16
N THR A 89 4.18 8.70 19.36
CA THR A 89 4.36 10.17 19.41
C THR A 89 5.42 10.60 20.43
N PRO A 90 5.36 10.21 21.72
CA PRO A 90 6.38 10.59 22.69
C PRO A 90 7.77 10.02 22.33
N TYR A 91 7.83 8.80 21.78
CA TYR A 91 9.08 8.20 21.32
C TYR A 91 9.74 9.03 20.21
N PHE A 92 8.99 9.46 19.21
CA PHE A 92 9.52 10.27 18.10
C PHE A 92 9.97 11.66 18.56
N ILE A 93 9.21 12.30 19.45
CA ILE A 93 9.58 13.59 20.05
C ILE A 93 10.91 13.46 20.80
N LEU A 94 11.06 12.42 21.63
CA LEU A 94 12.28 12.20 22.38
C LEU A 94 13.48 11.87 21.49
N LYS A 95 13.28 11.06 20.46
CA LYS A 95 14.34 10.75 19.48
C LYS A 95 14.77 12.00 18.72
N TRP A 96 13.84 12.91 18.42
CA TRP A 96 14.17 14.20 17.81
C TRP A 96 14.99 15.08 18.75
N LEU A 97 14.59 15.19 20.02
CA LEU A 97 15.35 15.91 21.06
C LEU A 97 16.75 15.30 21.28
N GLU A 98 16.86 13.97 21.29
CA GLU A 98 18.12 13.27 21.40
C GLU A 98 19.06 13.60 20.23
N ASN A 99 18.54 13.63 19.00
CA ASN A 99 19.33 14.00 17.82
C ASN A 99 19.81 15.45 17.89
N ILE A 100 19.01 16.37 18.45
CA ILE A 100 19.43 17.76 18.68
C ILE A 100 20.53 17.81 19.74
N TRP A 101 20.32 17.11 20.86
CA TRP A 101 21.29 17.06 21.96
C TRP A 101 22.65 16.50 21.51
N ARG A 102 22.65 15.41 20.73
CA ARG A 102 23.89 14.83 20.17
C ARG A 102 24.61 15.75 19.19
N ARG A 103 23.91 16.67 18.52
CA ARG A 103 24.56 17.68 17.66
C ARG A 103 25.23 18.79 18.45
N LEU A 104 24.71 19.07 19.65
CA LEU A 104 25.22 20.11 20.55
C LEU A 104 26.30 19.60 21.51
N SER A 105 26.24 18.33 21.90
CA SER A 105 27.19 17.70 22.81
C SER A 105 28.27 16.92 22.04
N THR A 106 29.49 17.42 22.07
CA THR A 106 30.70 16.79 21.49
C THR A 106 31.40 15.81 22.46
N THR A 107 30.88 15.67 23.68
CA THR A 107 31.51 14.90 24.75
C THR A 107 31.01 13.45 24.80
N ARG A 108 31.93 12.49 24.91
CA ARG A 108 31.60 11.09 25.23
C ARG A 108 31.04 11.02 26.64
N LEU A 109 29.82 10.48 26.78
CA LEU A 109 29.16 10.31 28.07
C LEU A 109 29.74 9.11 28.82
N GLU A 110 30.00 9.28 30.11
CA GLU A 110 30.37 8.21 31.03
C GLU A 110 29.15 7.36 31.43
N ILE A 111 29.37 6.13 31.92
CA ILE A 111 28.31 5.15 32.23
C ILE A 111 27.25 5.72 33.19
N TRP A 112 27.65 6.50 34.19
CA TRP A 112 26.75 7.12 35.16
C TRP A 112 25.80 8.15 34.54
N GLN A 113 26.27 8.90 33.54
CA GLN A 113 25.48 9.88 32.82
C GLN A 113 24.43 9.21 31.93
N LEU A 114 24.71 8.00 31.46
CA LEU A 114 23.80 7.20 30.65
C LEU A 114 22.60 6.69 31.47
N ILE A 115 22.82 6.30 32.73
CA ILE A 115 21.74 5.90 33.66
C ILE A 115 20.82 7.09 33.95
N ILE A 116 21.40 8.26 34.25
CA ILE A 116 20.64 9.50 34.49
C ILE A 116 19.84 9.88 33.24
N TYR A 117 20.42 9.75 32.05
CA TYR A 117 19.74 10.00 30.79
C TYR A 117 18.50 9.13 30.60
N TRP A 118 18.59 7.82 30.87
CA TRP A 118 17.43 6.92 30.77
C TRP A 118 16.30 7.25 31.75
N ILE A 119 16.65 7.66 32.98
CA ILE A 119 15.65 8.09 33.98
C ILE A 119 14.93 9.36 33.49
N ILE A 120 15.67 10.35 32.99
CA ILE A 120 15.10 11.57 32.43
C ILE A 120 14.25 11.25 31.18
N TYR A 121 14.71 10.34 30.32
CA TYR A 121 13.98 9.89 29.14
C TYR A 121 12.62 9.29 29.51
N LEU A 122 12.58 8.43 30.53
CA LEU A 122 11.35 7.81 31.03
C LEU A 122 10.38 8.88 31.57
N ILE A 123 10.87 9.83 32.37
CA ILE A 123 10.05 10.92 32.92
C ILE A 123 9.47 11.76 31.78
N LEU A 124 10.30 12.16 30.82
CA LEU A 124 9.85 12.93 29.66
C LEU A 124 8.86 12.14 28.80
N TYR A 125 9.03 10.82 28.66
CA TYR A 125 8.07 9.97 27.94
C TYR A 125 6.68 10.03 28.57
N VAL A 126 6.61 9.94 29.91
CA VAL A 126 5.34 10.06 30.65
C VAL A 126 4.74 11.46 30.49
N VAL A 127 5.58 12.51 30.52
CA VAL A 127 5.14 13.90 30.33
C VAL A 127 4.60 14.17 28.93
N PHE A 128 5.16 13.54 27.89
CA PHE A 128 4.71 13.69 26.50
C PHE A 128 3.55 12.75 26.12
N LEU A 129 3.18 11.80 26.96
CA LEU A 129 2.04 10.92 26.75
C LEU A 129 0.71 11.68 26.49
N PRO A 130 0.34 12.76 27.22
CA PRO A 130 -0.84 13.57 26.86
C PRO A 130 -0.77 14.17 25.45
N CYS A 131 0.40 14.57 24.95
CA CYS A 131 0.55 15.00 23.55
C CYS A 131 0.24 13.86 22.58
N GLY A 132 0.63 12.62 22.92
CA GLY A 132 0.26 11.42 22.18
C GLY A 132 -1.26 11.17 22.18
N ILE A 133 -1.96 11.43 23.28
CA ILE A 133 -3.42 11.33 23.37
C ILE A 133 -4.09 12.34 22.42
N VAL A 134 -3.63 13.59 22.42
CA VAL A 134 -4.15 14.63 21.51
C VAL A 134 -3.91 14.24 20.05
N ALA A 135 -2.71 13.74 19.71
CA ALA A 135 -2.40 13.23 18.38
C ALA A 135 -3.28 12.03 18.00
N ALA A 136 -3.62 11.15 18.94
CA ALA A 136 -4.50 10.02 18.71
C ALA A 136 -5.95 10.46 18.41
N ILE A 137 -6.45 11.51 19.07
CA ILE A 137 -7.76 12.10 18.75
C ILE A 137 -7.78 12.61 17.30
N LEU A 138 -6.70 13.26 16.85
CA LEU A 138 -6.57 13.67 15.45
C LEU A 138 -6.43 12.46 14.51
N SER A 139 -5.77 11.38 14.94
CA SER A 139 -5.67 10.16 14.14
C SER A 139 -7.04 9.46 13.98
N LEU A 140 -7.93 9.58 14.97
CA LEU A 140 -9.29 9.04 14.89
C LEU A 140 -10.12 9.74 13.81
N SER A 141 -9.99 11.05 13.63
CA SER A 141 -10.70 11.77 12.57
C SER A 141 -10.20 11.39 11.17
N LEU A 142 -8.91 11.11 11.01
CA LEU A 142 -8.39 10.58 9.75
C LEU A 142 -8.86 9.13 9.52
N SER A 143 -8.91 8.34 10.59
CA SER A 143 -9.35 6.95 10.56
C SER A 143 -10.83 6.82 10.21
N THR A 144 -11.69 7.74 10.69
CA THR A 144 -13.10 7.78 10.27
C THR A 144 -13.24 8.09 8.78
N ILE A 145 -12.47 9.04 8.23
CA ILE A 145 -12.47 9.35 6.79
C ILE A 145 -12.03 8.15 5.96
N ALA A 146 -10.96 7.45 6.39
CA ALA A 146 -10.51 6.24 5.70
C ALA A 146 -11.54 5.10 5.77
N PHE A 147 -12.20 4.94 6.92
CA PHE A 147 -13.22 3.92 7.10
C PHE A 147 -14.50 4.21 6.30
N THR A 148 -14.95 5.47 6.23
CA THR A 148 -16.11 5.83 5.40
C THR A 148 -15.84 5.59 3.93
N PHE A 149 -14.63 5.89 3.44
CA PHE A 149 -14.21 5.54 2.07
C PHE A 149 -14.19 4.02 1.84
N TYR A 150 -13.69 3.24 2.80
CA TYR A 150 -13.70 1.78 2.73
C TYR A 150 -15.14 1.23 2.67
N PHE A 151 -16.01 1.75 3.53
CA PHE A 151 -17.39 1.32 3.66
C PHE A 151 -18.23 1.65 2.42
N THR A 152 -18.09 2.86 1.85
CA THR A 152 -18.77 3.22 0.60
C THR A 152 -18.35 2.33 -0.56
N MET A 153 -17.06 2.02 -0.69
CA MET A 153 -16.56 1.10 -1.71
C MET A 153 -17.07 -0.33 -1.52
N MET A 154 -17.23 -0.78 -0.28
CA MET A 154 -17.84 -2.07 0.03
C MET A 154 -19.32 -2.10 -0.39
N LEU A 155 -20.10 -1.07 -0.04
CA LEU A 155 -21.51 -0.96 -0.43
C LEU A 155 -21.70 -0.95 -1.95
N VAL A 156 -20.93 -0.12 -2.67
CA VAL A 156 -20.98 -0.04 -4.14
C VAL A 156 -20.72 -1.42 -4.78
N LYS A 157 -19.85 -2.23 -4.17
CA LYS A 157 -19.48 -3.56 -4.66
C LYS A 157 -20.37 -4.70 -4.18
N ALA A 158 -21.17 -4.48 -3.14
CA ALA A 158 -22.10 -5.47 -2.61
C ALA A 158 -23.41 -5.54 -3.41
N VAL A 159 -23.76 -4.49 -4.16
CA VAL A 159 -24.96 -4.48 -5.00
C VAL A 159 -24.73 -5.35 -6.25
N PRO A 160 -25.56 -6.38 -6.53
CA PRO A 160 -25.42 -7.25 -7.69
C PRO A 160 -25.73 -6.59 -9.05
N PHE A 161 -25.90 -5.26 -9.09
CA PHE A 161 -26.25 -4.47 -10.28
C PHE A 161 -25.04 -4.20 -11.22
N LEU A 162 -24.14 -5.18 -11.37
CA LEU A 162 -22.89 -5.03 -12.14
C LEU A 162 -23.10 -4.87 -13.65
N GLY A 163 -24.33 -5.07 -14.16
CA GLY A 163 -24.69 -4.79 -15.55
C GLY A 163 -24.83 -3.29 -15.88
N GLN A 164 -25.36 -2.48 -14.96
CA GLN A 164 -25.55 -1.02 -15.19
C GLN A 164 -24.30 -0.19 -14.86
N ILE A 165 -23.41 -0.71 -14.00
CA ILE A 165 -22.18 -0.02 -13.58
C ILE A 165 -21.15 0.03 -14.71
N MET A 166 -21.14 -0.93 -15.64
CA MET A 166 -20.26 -0.88 -16.82
C MET A 166 -20.51 0.36 -17.69
N TRP A 167 -21.78 0.77 -17.82
CA TRP A 167 -22.15 1.99 -18.53
C TRP A 167 -21.70 3.26 -17.79
N LEU A 168 -21.85 3.29 -16.46
CA LEU A 168 -21.40 4.39 -15.60
C LEU A 168 -19.86 4.50 -15.54
N LEU A 169 -19.17 3.37 -15.64
CA LEU A 169 -17.71 3.26 -15.77
C LEU A 169 -17.20 3.69 -17.15
N GLU A 170 -17.97 3.46 -18.21
CA GLU A 170 -17.66 3.98 -19.55
C GLU A 170 -17.81 5.51 -19.62
N VAL A 171 -18.84 6.07 -18.98
CA VAL A 171 -19.04 7.52 -18.85
C VAL A 171 -17.92 8.17 -18.01
N THR A 172 -17.52 7.56 -16.90
CA THR A 172 -16.39 8.06 -16.11
C THR A 172 -15.04 7.87 -16.79
N ASN A 173 -14.85 6.80 -17.58
CA ASN A 173 -13.66 6.63 -18.43
C ASN A 173 -13.59 7.72 -19.51
N TYR A 174 -14.72 8.07 -20.14
CA TYR A 174 -14.83 9.17 -21.09
C TYR A 174 -14.48 10.53 -20.45
N ILE A 175 -15.04 10.83 -19.27
CA ILE A 175 -14.73 12.06 -18.52
C ILE A 175 -13.26 12.08 -18.06
N SER A 176 -12.73 10.96 -17.58
CA SER A 176 -11.34 10.84 -17.12
C SER A 176 -10.33 10.90 -18.27
N GLY A 177 -10.73 10.48 -19.48
CA GLY A 177 -9.97 10.63 -20.72
C GLY A 177 -9.69 12.09 -21.05
N CYS A 178 -10.62 13.00 -20.75
CA CYS A 178 -10.42 14.45 -20.88
C CYS A 178 -9.34 15.00 -19.92
N PHE A 179 -9.03 14.28 -18.84
CA PHE A 179 -8.00 14.63 -17.85
C PHE A 179 -6.72 13.78 -17.98
N GLY A 180 -6.58 12.97 -19.03
CA GLY A 180 -5.41 12.12 -19.27
C GLY A 180 -5.37 10.81 -18.48
N PHE A 181 -6.48 10.40 -17.86
CA PHE A 181 -6.66 9.15 -17.10
C PHE A 181 -7.33 8.03 -17.92
N GLY A 182 -7.38 8.15 -19.25
CA GLY A 182 -7.97 7.14 -20.12
C GLY A 182 -7.18 5.82 -20.14
N GLY A 183 -7.89 4.68 -20.09
CA GLY A 183 -7.31 3.34 -20.28
C GLY A 183 -7.41 2.40 -19.07
N TRP A 184 -7.85 2.91 -17.92
CA TRP A 184 -8.02 2.08 -16.72
C TRP A 184 -9.12 1.01 -16.86
N LEU A 185 -10.17 1.30 -17.64
CA LEU A 185 -11.22 0.34 -17.95
C LEU A 185 -10.72 -0.84 -18.78
N GLU A 186 -9.82 -0.57 -19.73
CA GLU A 186 -9.21 -1.57 -20.60
C GLU A 186 -8.25 -2.46 -19.79
N TRP A 187 -7.52 -1.85 -18.84
CA TRP A 187 -6.74 -2.56 -17.83
C TRP A 187 -7.61 -3.44 -16.91
N TYR A 188 -8.80 -2.97 -16.50
CA TYR A 188 -9.73 -3.75 -15.67
C TYR A 188 -10.26 -4.97 -16.43
N LYS A 189 -10.67 -4.79 -17.69
CA LYS A 189 -11.06 -5.87 -18.60
C LYS A 189 -9.92 -6.90 -18.74
N HIS A 190 -8.68 -6.45 -18.99
CA HIS A 190 -7.52 -7.33 -19.08
C HIS A 190 -7.19 -8.08 -17.79
N SER A 191 -7.31 -7.45 -16.62
CA SER A 191 -7.07 -8.10 -15.33
C SER A 191 -8.12 -9.18 -15.02
N ARG A 192 -9.37 -8.93 -15.39
CA ARG A 192 -10.46 -9.92 -15.25
C ARG A 192 -10.24 -11.11 -16.18
N GLU A 193 -9.94 -10.85 -17.45
CA GLU A 193 -9.61 -11.90 -18.42
C GLU A 193 -8.41 -12.76 -17.99
N LYS A 194 -7.40 -12.16 -17.36
CA LYS A 194 -6.23 -12.89 -16.87
C LYS A 194 -6.61 -13.87 -15.76
N LYS A 195 -7.49 -13.47 -14.83
CA LYS A 195 -8.02 -14.37 -13.79
C LYS A 195 -8.82 -15.51 -14.40
N ASP A 196 -9.66 -15.21 -15.39
CA ASP A 196 -10.47 -16.23 -16.08
C ASP A 196 -9.59 -17.23 -16.85
N ARG A 197 -8.51 -16.78 -17.50
CA ARG A 197 -7.53 -17.66 -18.16
C ARG A 197 -6.83 -18.58 -17.15
N GLN A 198 -6.44 -18.04 -15.99
CA GLN A 198 -5.82 -18.84 -14.93
C GLN A 198 -6.79 -19.89 -14.35
N GLN A 199 -8.06 -19.52 -14.15
CA GLN A 199 -9.08 -20.47 -13.70
C GLN A 199 -9.35 -21.56 -14.73
N ARG A 200 -9.43 -21.22 -16.02
CA ARG A 200 -9.57 -22.21 -17.10
C ARG A 200 -8.38 -23.16 -17.17
N ALA A 201 -7.15 -22.64 -17.06
CA ALA A 201 -5.95 -23.48 -17.02
C ALA A 201 -5.94 -24.43 -15.82
N LEU A 202 -6.40 -23.97 -14.64
CA LEU A 202 -6.54 -24.81 -13.45
C LEU A 202 -7.61 -25.91 -13.65
N MET A 203 -8.74 -25.59 -14.28
CA MET A 203 -9.79 -26.57 -14.60
C MET A 203 -9.30 -27.61 -15.61
N GLN A 204 -8.58 -27.19 -16.66
CA GLN A 204 -7.95 -28.10 -17.63
C GLN A 204 -6.94 -29.02 -16.95
N PHE A 205 -6.08 -28.49 -16.08
CA PHE A 205 -5.12 -29.30 -15.33
C PHE A 205 -5.82 -30.34 -14.43
N ARG A 206 -6.94 -29.98 -13.79
CA ARG A 206 -7.75 -30.93 -12.99
C ARG A 206 -8.39 -32.00 -13.86
N ALA A 207 -8.91 -31.64 -15.04
CA ALA A 207 -9.49 -32.58 -16.00
C ALA A 207 -8.45 -33.57 -16.53
N GLU A 208 -7.28 -33.09 -16.98
CA GLU A 208 -6.17 -33.95 -17.42
C GLU A 208 -5.70 -34.89 -16.30
N ARG A 209 -5.64 -34.40 -15.06
CA ARG A 209 -5.25 -35.23 -13.90
C ARG A 209 -6.30 -36.31 -13.62
N SER A 210 -7.59 -36.01 -13.73
CA SER A 210 -8.64 -37.02 -13.57
C SER A 210 -8.64 -38.06 -14.69
N GLU A 211 -8.33 -37.68 -15.92
CA GLU A 211 -8.21 -38.62 -17.05
C GLU A 211 -7.01 -39.56 -16.89
N ARG A 212 -5.85 -39.05 -16.44
CA ARG A 212 -4.68 -39.88 -16.13
C ARG A 212 -4.90 -40.85 -14.98
N MET A 213 -5.72 -40.48 -13.99
CA MET A 213 -6.08 -41.38 -12.89
C MET A 213 -7.16 -42.40 -13.27
N ALA A 214 -8.04 -42.06 -14.21
CA ALA A 214 -9.10 -42.94 -14.69
C ALA A 214 -8.59 -44.03 -15.66
N ASN A 215 -7.43 -43.82 -16.30
CA ASN A 215 -6.90 -44.75 -17.31
C ASN A 215 -5.44 -45.18 -17.00
N PRO A 216 -5.22 -46.09 -16.03
CA PRO A 216 -3.88 -46.50 -15.59
C PRO A 216 -3.11 -47.39 -16.59
N LEU A 217 -3.62 -47.61 -17.81
CA LEU A 217 -3.06 -48.60 -18.76
C LEU A 217 -2.18 -48.01 -19.88
N VAL A 218 -1.93 -46.69 -19.91
CA VAL A 218 -0.98 -46.09 -20.88
C VAL A 218 0.32 -45.71 -20.16
N GLY A 219 1.05 -46.74 -19.75
CA GLY A 219 2.27 -46.60 -18.96
C GLY A 219 3.03 -47.92 -18.83
N ARG A 220 3.18 -48.65 -19.92
CA ARG A 220 4.26 -49.62 -20.16
C ARG A 220 4.75 -49.46 -21.60
#